data_AF-A0A970DWD2-F1
#
_entry.id   AF-A0A970DWD2-F1
#
_cell.length_a   1.000
_cell.length_b   1.000
_cell.length_c   1.000
_cell.angle_alpha   90.00
_cell.angle_beta   90.00
_cell.angle_gamma   90.00
#
_symmetry.space_group_name_H-M   'P 1'
#
loop_
_entity.id
_entity.type
_entity.pdbx_description
1 polymer ?
#
loop_
_entity_poly.entity_id
_entity_poly.type
_entity_poly.pdbx_seq_one_letter_code
_entity_poly.pdbx_strand_id
1 'polypeptide(L)'
;MNFMRKQLIFLAGGLILLSLAQPSMAVDRALWVSRGEKDNCSSFSLGYAWRSYALEVGFLNDVVYQNGIDYFGPWPDDYQLLGVEQRTSTGGLDLLFLVDLSKQFLIYGGLGLYYHELGQTVQDPDTGKKYNQYLTTETTLAHSIGLKYQWAKLQFGLGYHTIRGLNGQVGFVF
;
A
#
# COMPACT_ATOMS: atom_id res chain seq x y z
N MET A 1 17.72 4.80 -19.27
CA MET A 1 17.35 6.24 -19.25
C MET A 1 15.96 6.59 -19.81
N ASN A 2 15.22 5.67 -20.45
CA ASN A 2 13.85 5.94 -20.97
C ASN A 2 12.70 5.70 -19.98
N PHE A 3 12.95 5.01 -18.86
CA PHE A 3 11.92 4.65 -17.88
C PHE A 3 11.48 5.85 -17.01
N MET A 4 12.46 6.63 -16.50
CA MET A 4 12.20 7.84 -15.72
C MET A 4 11.42 8.90 -16.48
N ARG A 5 11.64 9.04 -17.80
CA ARG A 5 10.96 10.04 -18.62
C ARG A 5 9.46 9.76 -18.78
N LYS A 6 9.08 8.48 -18.86
CA LYS A 6 7.66 8.08 -18.92
C LYS A 6 6.95 8.33 -17.58
N GLN A 7 7.60 8.01 -16.46
CA GLN A 7 7.06 8.28 -15.12
C GLN A 7 6.88 9.79 -14.88
N LEU A 8 7.84 10.62 -15.31
CA LEU A 8 7.75 12.07 -15.19
C LEU A 8 6.59 12.66 -16.02
N ILE A 9 6.35 12.12 -17.22
CA ILE A 9 5.24 12.55 -18.09
C ILE A 9 3.88 12.16 -17.48
N PHE A 10 3.76 10.96 -16.89
CA PHE A 10 2.54 10.57 -16.18
C PHE A 10 2.30 11.43 -14.93
N LEU A 11 3.36 11.74 -14.17
CA LEU A 11 3.27 12.59 -12.99
C LEU A 11 2.85 14.01 -13.35
N ALA A 12 3.47 14.59 -14.38
CA ALA A 12 3.15 15.93 -14.87
C ALA A 12 1.75 16.00 -15.51
N GLY A 13 1.36 14.99 -16.30
CA GLY A 13 0.02 14.88 -16.87
C GLY A 13 -1.05 14.72 -15.78
N GLY A 14 -0.77 13.93 -14.75
CA GLY A 14 -1.62 13.79 -13.57
C GLY A 14 -1.78 15.12 -12.82
N LEU A 15 -0.69 15.84 -12.58
CA LEU A 15 -0.69 17.15 -11.92
C LEU A 15 -1.45 18.23 -12.70
N ILE A 16 -1.38 18.21 -14.04
CA ILE A 16 -2.14 19.13 -14.91
C ILE A 16 -3.62 18.78 -14.92
N LEU A 17 -3.98 17.50 -14.92
CA LEU A 17 -5.39 17.08 -14.80
C LEU A 17 -5.96 17.39 -13.40
N LEU A 18 -5.12 17.30 -12.36
CA LEU A 18 -5.45 17.69 -10.98
C LEU A 18 -5.68 19.20 -10.82
N SER A 19 -4.93 20.05 -11.54
CA SER A 19 -5.11 21.50 -11.47
C SER A 19 -6.30 22.03 -12.26
N LEU A 20 -6.80 21.24 -13.22
CA LEU A 20 -7.99 21.55 -14.02
C LEU A 20 -9.29 20.99 -13.42
N ALA A 21 -9.21 20.08 -12.45
CA ALA A 21 -10.37 19.63 -11.69
C ALA A 21 -10.81 20.78 -10.77
N GLN A 22 -11.84 21.53 -11.18
CA GLN A 22 -12.54 22.41 -10.26
C GLN A 22 -13.03 21.54 -9.09
N PRO A 23 -12.82 21.95 -7.83
CA PRO A 23 -13.36 21.23 -6.70
C PRO A 23 -14.88 21.29 -6.78
N SER A 24 -15.50 20.26 -7.36
CA SER A 24 -16.90 20.00 -7.04
C SER A 24 -16.94 19.70 -5.53
N MET A 25 -18.06 20.02 -4.89
CA MET A 25 -18.31 19.68 -3.49
C MET A 25 -18.48 18.16 -3.28
N ALA A 26 -17.54 17.38 -3.82
CA ALA A 26 -17.52 15.93 -3.83
C ALA A 26 -17.23 15.40 -2.44
N VAL A 27 -18.23 14.77 -1.81
CA VAL A 27 -18.18 14.04 -0.52
C VAL A 27 -18.14 14.92 0.75
N ASP A 28 -19.28 14.96 1.47
CA ASP A 28 -19.43 15.65 2.77
C ASP A 28 -18.45 15.10 3.83
N ARG A 29 -18.40 13.78 3.98
CA ARG A 29 -17.34 12.93 4.52
C ARG A 29 -17.63 11.50 4.10
N ALA A 30 -16.60 10.66 3.97
CA ALA A 30 -16.82 9.22 3.81
C ALA A 30 -15.79 8.41 4.57
N LEU A 31 -16.19 7.23 5.03
CA LEU A 31 -15.32 6.21 5.61
C LEU A 31 -15.53 4.91 4.83
N TRP A 32 -14.45 4.23 4.43
CA TRP A 32 -14.55 2.92 3.77
C TRP A 32 -13.46 1.98 4.25
N VAL A 33 -13.72 0.70 4.06
CA VAL A 33 -12.72 -0.36 4.12
C VAL A 33 -12.50 -0.92 2.72
N SER A 34 -11.28 -1.36 2.45
CA SER A 34 -10.90 -2.05 1.22
C SER A 34 -10.31 -3.41 1.53
N ARG A 35 -10.54 -4.36 0.62
CA ARG A 35 -9.80 -5.62 0.57
C ARG A 35 -9.29 -5.83 -0.85
N GLY A 36 -8.05 -6.28 -0.96
CA GLY A 36 -7.44 -6.59 -2.24
C GLY A 36 -6.54 -7.82 -2.19
N GLU A 37 -6.02 -8.18 -3.35
CA GLU A 37 -5.08 -9.29 -3.50
C GLU A 37 -4.03 -8.93 -4.56
N LYS A 38 -2.77 -9.26 -4.27
CA LYS A 38 -1.66 -9.17 -5.20
C LYS A 38 -0.66 -10.27 -4.90
N ASP A 39 -0.18 -10.97 -5.93
CA ASP A 39 0.88 -11.98 -5.78
C ASP A 39 0.57 -13.02 -4.67
N ASN A 40 -0.68 -13.50 -4.62
CA ASN A 40 -1.23 -14.41 -3.60
C ASN A 40 -1.21 -13.86 -2.14
N CYS A 41 -0.97 -12.56 -1.97
CA CYS A 41 -0.99 -11.88 -0.68
C CYS A 41 -2.27 -11.06 -0.53
N SER A 42 -2.94 -11.20 0.62
CA SER A 42 -4.14 -10.41 0.93
C SER A 42 -3.77 -9.02 1.44
N SER A 43 -4.53 -8.01 1.04
CA SER A 43 -4.42 -6.64 1.55
C SER A 43 -5.71 -6.14 2.19
N PHE A 44 -5.55 -5.17 3.09
CA PHE A 44 -6.64 -4.45 3.74
C PHE A 44 -6.33 -2.95 3.79
N SER A 45 -7.34 -2.10 3.76
CA SER A 45 -7.17 -0.69 4.10
C SER A 45 -8.40 -0.08 4.75
N LEU A 46 -8.17 1.02 5.46
CA LEU A 46 -9.18 1.92 5.99
C LEU A 46 -8.94 3.31 5.41
N GLY A 47 -9.95 3.89 4.78
CA GLY A 47 -9.84 5.22 4.19
C GLY A 47 -10.92 6.18 4.66
N TYR A 48 -10.54 7.45 4.71
CA TYR A 48 -11.39 8.56 5.13
C TYR A 48 -11.25 9.71 4.12
N ALA A 49 -12.39 10.21 3.63
CA ALA A 49 -12.47 11.33 2.69
C ALA A 49 -13.06 12.56 3.36
N TRP A 50 -12.52 13.72 3.00
CA TRP A 50 -13.04 15.03 3.33
C TRP A 50 -12.92 15.93 2.09
N ARG A 51 -14.05 16.40 1.57
CA ARG A 51 -14.08 17.12 0.30
C ARG A 51 -13.41 16.28 -0.80
N SER A 52 -12.65 16.92 -1.69
CA SER A 52 -11.92 16.28 -2.80
C SER A 52 -10.66 15.49 -2.38
N TYR A 53 -10.41 15.29 -1.08
CA TYR A 53 -9.21 14.60 -0.59
C TYR A 53 -9.55 13.41 0.28
N ALA A 54 -8.63 12.45 0.34
CA ALA A 54 -8.71 11.35 1.28
C ALA A 54 -7.34 10.88 1.75
N LEU A 55 -7.36 10.24 2.91
CA LEU A 55 -6.28 9.40 3.40
C LEU A 55 -6.73 7.96 3.46
N GLU A 56 -5.85 7.06 3.07
CA GLU A 56 -6.08 5.63 3.22
C GLU A 56 -4.86 4.97 3.87
N VAL A 57 -5.07 4.30 4.99
CA VAL A 57 -4.04 3.49 5.66
C VAL A 57 -4.18 2.06 5.17
N GLY A 58 -3.12 1.54 4.56
CA GLY A 58 -3.11 0.23 3.90
C GLY A 58 -2.11 -0.74 4.50
N PHE A 59 -2.46 -2.02 4.45
CA PHE A 59 -1.65 -3.15 4.89
C PHE A 59 -1.69 -4.24 3.82
N LEU A 60 -0.54 -4.85 3.54
CA LEU A 60 -0.41 -6.05 2.72
C LEU A 60 0.23 -7.14 3.59
N ASN A 61 -0.36 -8.33 3.61
CA ASN A 61 0.24 -9.48 4.29
C ASN A 61 1.16 -10.26 3.33
N ASP A 62 2.38 -9.76 3.21
CA ASP A 62 3.47 -10.23 2.34
C ASP A 62 4.70 -10.69 3.14
N VAL A 63 4.47 -11.07 4.40
CA VAL A 63 5.54 -11.61 5.26
C VAL A 63 6.02 -12.95 4.70
N VAL A 64 7.33 -13.06 4.52
CA VAL A 64 7.99 -14.30 4.13
C VAL A 64 8.99 -14.64 5.22
N TYR A 65 8.70 -15.64 6.05
CA TYR A 65 9.67 -16.16 7.00
C TYR A 65 10.32 -17.42 6.43
N GLN A 66 11.65 -17.52 6.55
CA GLN A 66 12.31 -18.80 6.42
C GLN A 66 11.96 -19.67 7.64
N ASN A 67 11.44 -20.87 7.38
CA ASN A 67 11.06 -21.80 8.42
C ASN A 67 12.29 -22.28 9.24
N GLY A 68 12.10 -22.43 10.55
CA GLY A 68 13.04 -23.09 11.45
C GLY A 68 14.04 -22.15 12.15
N ILE A 69 13.61 -20.96 12.57
CA ILE A 69 14.43 -20.09 13.44
C ILE A 69 14.46 -20.68 14.85
N ASP A 70 15.65 -20.88 15.41
CA ASP A 70 15.83 -21.45 16.75
C ASP A 70 15.92 -20.37 17.84
N TYR A 71 16.38 -19.16 17.49
CA TYR A 71 16.65 -18.11 18.48
C TYR A 71 16.44 -16.67 17.95
N PHE A 72 15.91 -15.80 18.80
CA PHE A 72 15.93 -14.35 18.65
C PHE A 72 16.95 -13.79 19.64
N GLY A 73 18.09 -13.27 19.17
CA GLY A 73 19.17 -12.85 20.07
C GLY A 73 20.46 -12.42 19.34
N PRO A 74 21.54 -12.13 20.08
CA PRO A 74 22.83 -11.74 19.52
C PRO A 74 23.44 -12.85 18.67
N TRP A 75 24.18 -12.44 17.64
CA TRP A 75 24.63 -13.31 16.57
C TRP A 75 26.02 -13.87 16.85
N PRO A 76 26.33 -15.09 16.38
CA PRO A 76 27.71 -15.57 16.37
C PRO A 76 28.56 -14.69 15.45
N ASP A 77 29.82 -14.48 15.83
CA ASP A 77 30.76 -13.65 15.06
C ASP A 77 31.11 -14.29 13.70
N ASP A 78 31.11 -15.63 13.64
CA ASP A 78 31.23 -16.41 12.40
C ASP A 78 29.88 -17.07 12.08
N TYR A 79 29.39 -16.86 10.86
CA TYR A 79 28.06 -17.33 10.45
C TYR A 79 27.95 -17.58 8.95
N GLN A 80 27.04 -18.47 8.60
CA GLN A 80 26.59 -18.67 7.22
C GLN A 80 25.28 -17.92 6.99
N LEU A 81 25.24 -17.06 5.97
CA LEU A 81 23.99 -16.41 5.53
C LEU A 81 23.10 -17.42 4.79
N LEU A 82 21.88 -17.59 5.28
CA LEU A 82 20.88 -18.47 4.65
C LEU A 82 19.91 -17.70 3.75
N GLY A 83 19.67 -16.41 4.02
CA GLY A 83 18.93 -15.54 3.11
C GLY A 83 18.40 -14.26 3.77
N VAL A 84 18.01 -13.32 2.92
CA VAL A 84 17.30 -12.09 3.29
C VAL A 84 15.79 -12.32 3.13
N GLU A 85 15.00 -11.81 4.05
CA GLU A 85 13.57 -12.05 4.14
C GLU A 85 12.80 -10.83 4.63
N GLN A 86 11.52 -10.74 4.26
CA GLN A 86 10.64 -9.68 4.73
C GLN A 86 9.94 -10.10 6.02
N ARG A 87 10.22 -9.38 7.11
CA ARG A 87 9.79 -9.76 8.47
C ARG A 87 8.45 -9.21 8.89
N THR A 88 8.02 -8.11 8.27
CA THR A 88 6.75 -7.46 8.61
C THR A 88 5.88 -7.32 7.38
N SER A 89 4.57 -7.27 7.62
CA SER A 89 3.62 -6.86 6.61
C SER A 89 4.00 -5.47 6.10
N THR A 90 3.85 -5.24 4.79
CA THR A 90 4.00 -3.91 4.22
C THR A 90 2.84 -3.03 4.65
N GLY A 91 3.14 -1.95 5.38
CA GLY A 91 2.17 -0.99 5.90
C GLY A 91 2.44 0.41 5.38
N GLY A 92 1.41 1.22 5.16
CA GLY A 92 1.60 2.55 4.61
C GLY A 92 0.37 3.42 4.58
N LEU A 93 0.52 4.59 3.97
CA LEU A 93 -0.51 5.60 3.85
C LEU A 93 -0.52 6.17 2.43
N ASP A 94 -1.72 6.31 1.89
CA ASP A 94 -2.02 6.96 0.62
C ASP A 94 -2.70 8.32 0.84
N LEU A 95 -2.28 9.31 0.06
CA LEU A 95 -3.02 10.55 -0.15
C LEU A 95 -3.74 10.49 -1.50
N LEU A 96 -5.06 10.55 -1.45
CA LEU A 96 -5.92 10.39 -2.63
C LEU A 96 -6.62 11.71 -2.95
N PHE A 97 -6.80 11.95 -4.25
CA PHE A 97 -7.65 12.99 -4.78
C PHE A 97 -8.90 12.38 -5.39
N LEU A 98 -10.05 13.02 -5.18
CA LEU A 98 -11.36 12.55 -5.59
C LEU A 98 -12.01 13.56 -6.53
N VAL A 99 -12.55 13.09 -7.65
CA VAL A 99 -13.25 13.90 -8.65
C VAL A 99 -14.61 13.28 -8.95
N ASP A 100 -15.67 14.07 -8.78
CA ASP A 100 -17.00 13.65 -9.22
C ASP A 100 -17.05 13.58 -10.74
N LEU A 101 -17.45 12.42 -11.26
CA LEU A 101 -17.82 12.27 -12.66
C LEU A 101 -19.32 12.53 -12.86
N SER A 102 -20.13 12.26 -11.83
CA SER A 102 -21.58 12.51 -11.78
C SER A 102 -22.07 12.48 -10.33
N LYS A 103 -23.38 12.61 -10.10
CA LYS A 103 -23.98 12.50 -8.76
C LYS A 103 -23.77 11.14 -8.09
N GLN A 104 -23.51 10.08 -8.86
CA GLN A 104 -23.36 8.72 -8.34
C GLN A 104 -21.95 8.16 -8.52
N PHE A 105 -21.12 8.76 -9.37
CA PHE A 105 -19.82 8.22 -9.73
C PHE A 105 -18.70 9.20 -9.43
N LEU A 106 -17.65 8.67 -8.81
CA LEU A 106 -16.45 9.39 -8.42
C LEU A 106 -15.23 8.60 -8.88
N ILE A 107 -14.26 9.27 -9.50
CA ILE A 107 -12.94 8.71 -9.75
C ILE A 107 -11.98 9.18 -8.65
N TYR A 108 -11.08 8.31 -8.23
CA TYR A 108 -10.02 8.69 -7.31
C TYR A 108 -8.67 8.21 -7.82
N GLY A 109 -7.61 8.90 -7.39
CA GLY A 109 -6.24 8.46 -7.60
C GLY A 109 -5.29 9.20 -6.68
N GLY A 110 -4.12 8.62 -6.45
CA GLY A 110 -3.20 9.17 -5.45
C GLY A 110 -1.85 8.49 -5.38
N LEU A 111 -1.03 9.02 -4.48
CA LEU A 111 0.30 8.53 -4.16
C LEU A 111 0.32 8.01 -2.73
N GLY A 112 1.12 6.99 -2.48
CA GLY A 112 1.33 6.43 -1.16
C GLY A 112 2.78 6.14 -0.85
N LEU A 113 3.06 6.01 0.44
CA LEU A 113 4.35 5.66 0.97
C LEU A 113 4.19 4.48 1.91
N TYR A 114 4.93 3.41 1.63
CA TYR A 114 4.80 2.12 2.29
C TYR A 114 6.14 1.65 2.81
N TYR A 115 6.10 0.94 3.94
CA TYR A 115 7.26 0.49 4.66
C TYR A 115 7.12 -0.97 5.04
N HIS A 116 8.23 -1.69 5.02
CA HIS A 116 8.35 -3.00 5.63
C HIS A 116 9.76 -3.19 6.17
N GLU A 117 9.91 -4.09 7.12
CA GLU A 117 11.20 -4.47 7.67
C GLU A 117 11.77 -5.67 6.91
N LEU A 118 13.03 -5.53 6.50
CA LEU A 118 13.84 -6.66 6.07
C LEU A 118 14.62 -7.21 7.25
N GLY A 119 14.79 -8.51 7.23
CA GLY A 119 15.71 -9.23 8.07
C GLY A 119 16.53 -10.20 7.28
N GLN A 120 17.37 -10.91 7.99
CA GLN A 120 18.10 -12.01 7.40
C GLN A 120 18.23 -13.14 8.42
N THR A 121 18.22 -14.36 7.90
CA THR A 121 18.41 -15.57 8.68
C THR A 121 19.85 -16.07 8.47
N VAL A 122 20.55 -16.31 9.57
CA VAL A 122 21.92 -16.84 9.57
C VAL A 122 21.99 -18.11 10.39
N GLN A 123 23.01 -18.91 10.12
CA GLN A 123 23.28 -20.15 10.83
C GLN A 123 24.67 -20.13 11.44
N ASP A 124 24.74 -20.52 12.70
CA ASP A 124 26.00 -20.83 13.38
C ASP A 124 26.56 -22.15 12.79
N PRO A 125 27.77 -22.15 12.21
CA PRO A 125 28.36 -23.34 11.61
C PRO A 125 28.71 -24.42 12.64
N ASP A 126 28.99 -24.04 13.89
CA ASP A 126 29.40 -24.97 14.95
C ASP A 126 28.20 -25.66 15.59
N THR A 127 27.13 -24.90 15.82
CA THR A 127 25.93 -25.44 16.51
C THR A 127 24.77 -25.79 15.57
N GLY A 128 24.83 -25.33 14.32
CA GLY A 128 23.75 -25.47 13.34
C GLY A 128 22.51 -24.62 13.65
N LYS A 129 22.53 -23.81 14.72
CA LYS A 129 21.38 -23.01 15.16
C LYS A 129 21.12 -21.84 14.21
N LYS A 130 19.84 -21.56 13.96
CA LYS A 130 19.43 -20.44 13.11
C LYS A 130 19.00 -19.21 13.92
N TYR A 131 19.55 -18.07 13.55
CA TYR A 131 19.30 -16.76 14.16
C TYR A 131 18.70 -15.80 13.14
N ASN A 132 17.91 -14.85 13.63
CA ASN A 132 17.31 -13.83 12.77
C ASN A 132 17.52 -12.41 13.31
N GLN A 133 17.86 -11.47 12.44
CA GLN A 133 18.15 -10.08 12.76
C GLN A 133 17.42 -9.15 11.82
N TYR A 134 17.04 -8.01 12.38
CA TYR A 134 16.60 -6.86 11.64
C TYR A 134 17.77 -6.29 10.81
N LEU A 135 17.59 -6.14 9.51
CA LEU A 135 18.57 -5.50 8.63
C LEU A 135 18.28 -4.01 8.48
N THR A 136 17.10 -3.70 7.95
CA THR A 136 16.72 -2.35 7.58
C THR A 136 15.21 -2.26 7.40
N THR A 137 14.71 -1.03 7.34
CA THR A 137 13.39 -0.72 6.81
C THR A 137 13.54 -0.34 5.35
N GLU A 138 12.72 -0.91 4.47
CA GLU A 138 12.59 -0.45 3.09
C GLU A 138 11.37 0.45 2.93
N THR A 139 11.47 1.38 2.00
CA THR A 139 10.39 2.33 1.68
C THR A 139 10.04 2.23 0.20
N THR A 140 8.77 2.05 -0.11
CA THR A 140 8.25 1.93 -1.48
C THR A 140 7.22 3.00 -1.77
N LEU A 141 7.37 3.67 -2.91
CA LEU A 141 6.35 4.58 -3.46
C LEU A 141 5.25 3.78 -4.14
N ALA A 142 4.01 4.07 -3.77
CA ALA A 142 2.83 3.44 -4.32
C ALA A 142 1.93 4.44 -5.05
N HIS A 143 1.09 3.92 -5.94
CA HIS A 143 0.10 4.71 -6.65
C HIS A 143 -1.22 3.96 -6.66
N SER A 144 -2.32 4.70 -6.65
CA SER A 144 -3.66 4.16 -6.66
C SER A 144 -4.52 4.86 -7.71
N ILE A 145 -5.48 4.12 -8.25
CA ILE A 145 -6.56 4.64 -9.08
C ILE A 145 -7.81 3.76 -8.91
N GLY A 146 -8.99 4.35 -8.95
CA GLY A 146 -10.21 3.58 -8.94
C GLY A 146 -11.47 4.41 -9.14
N LEU A 147 -12.59 3.70 -9.16
CA LEU A 147 -13.94 4.25 -9.32
C LEU A 147 -14.76 3.89 -8.08
N LYS A 148 -15.53 4.86 -7.60
CA LYS A 148 -16.51 4.70 -6.52
C LYS A 148 -17.92 5.01 -7.05
N TYR A 149 -18.88 4.19 -6.68
CA TYR A 149 -20.30 4.35 -6.91
C TYR A 149 -21.02 4.63 -5.59
N GLN A 150 -21.81 5.69 -5.53
CA GLN A 150 -22.60 6.07 -4.36
C GLN A 150 -24.07 5.72 -4.56
N TRP A 151 -24.62 4.97 -3.59
CA TRP A 151 -26.04 4.66 -3.49
C TRP A 151 -26.57 5.11 -2.12
N ALA A 152 -27.28 6.24 -2.11
CA ALA A 152 -27.70 6.92 -0.89
C ALA A 152 -26.49 7.20 0.03
N LYS A 153 -26.44 6.59 1.22
CA LYS A 153 -25.31 6.69 2.16
C LYS A 153 -24.26 5.59 1.96
N LEU A 154 -24.50 4.60 1.11
CA LEU A 154 -23.53 3.54 0.82
C LEU A 154 -22.61 3.95 -0.32
N GLN A 155 -21.36 3.54 -0.24
CA GLN A 155 -20.38 3.68 -1.30
C GLN A 155 -19.73 2.33 -1.59
N PHE A 156 -19.64 1.99 -2.87
CA PHE A 156 -18.95 0.81 -3.36
C PHE A 156 -17.80 1.27 -4.24
N GLY A 157 -16.65 0.62 -4.18
CA GLY A 157 -15.51 1.00 -5.01
C GLY A 157 -14.79 -0.21 -5.59
N LEU A 158 -14.18 0.03 -6.74
CA LEU A 158 -13.25 -0.89 -7.37
C LEU A 158 -12.02 -0.07 -7.78
N GLY A 159 -10.84 -0.58 -7.48
CA GLY A 159 -9.60 0.09 -7.83
C GLY A 159 -8.41 -0.83 -7.97
N TYR A 160 -7.29 -0.21 -8.33
CA TYR A 160 -5.99 -0.82 -8.42
C TYR A 160 -4.99 -0.02 -7.60
N HIS A 161 -4.12 -0.72 -6.88
CA HIS A 161 -3.02 -0.17 -6.12
C HIS A 161 -1.74 -0.92 -6.48
N THR A 162 -0.64 -0.21 -6.74
CA THR A 162 0.61 -0.84 -7.22
C THR A 162 1.20 -1.88 -6.27
N ILE A 163 0.93 -1.79 -4.97
CA ILE A 163 1.36 -2.77 -3.95
C ILE A 163 0.23 -3.71 -3.52
N ARG A 164 -1.02 -3.22 -3.50
CA ARG A 164 -2.17 -3.96 -2.90
C ARG A 164 -3.03 -4.67 -3.93
N GLY A 165 -2.71 -4.48 -5.22
CA GLY A 165 -3.37 -5.12 -6.35
C GLY A 165 -4.77 -4.56 -6.62
N LEU A 166 -5.59 -5.40 -7.26
CA LEU A 166 -7.01 -5.11 -7.44
C LEU A 166 -7.71 -5.16 -6.09
N ASN A 167 -8.54 -4.16 -5.81
CA ASN A 167 -9.21 -4.05 -4.53
C ASN A 167 -10.67 -3.59 -4.68
N GLY A 168 -11.51 -4.17 -3.84
CA GLY A 168 -12.92 -3.82 -3.69
C GLY A 168 -13.14 -3.07 -2.38
N GLN A 169 -13.99 -2.05 -2.42
CA GLN A 169 -14.24 -1.15 -1.30
C GLN A 169 -15.72 -1.08 -0.96
N VAL A 170 -16.01 -0.96 0.34
CA VAL A 170 -17.34 -0.68 0.85
C VAL A 170 -17.22 0.39 1.93
N GLY A 171 -18.08 1.40 1.88
CA GLY A 171 -18.06 2.51 2.82
C GLY A 171 -19.38 3.23 2.96
N PHE A 172 -19.35 4.28 3.78
CA PHE A 172 -20.49 5.11 4.12
C PHE A 172 -20.16 6.60 3.96
N VAL A 173 -21.12 7.36 3.45
CA VAL A 173 -21.09 8.81 3.29
C VAL A 173 -21.96 9.46 4.37
N PHE A 174 -21.46 10.51 5.02
CA PHE A 174 -22.14 11.19 6.14
C PHE A 174 -21.78 12.67 6.26
#